data_AF-C8XCH3-F1
#
_entry.id   AF-C8XCH3-F1
#
_cell.length_a   1.000
_cell.length_b   1.000
_cell.length_c   1.000
_cell.angle_alpha   90.00
_cell.angle_beta   90.00
_cell.angle_gamma   90.00
#
_symmetry.space_group_name_H-M   'P 1'
#
loop_
_entity.id
_entity.type
_entity.pdbx_description
1 polymer ?
#
loop_
_entity_poly.entity_id
_entity_poly.type
_entity_poly.pdbx_seq_one_letter_code
_entity_poly.pdbx_strand_id
1 'polypeptide(L)' 'MSTTTAELRELGQDELVLRLREAKEELFNLRFQMATGQMDNNRRLRTIKHDIARIYTVMRERELGLSVGPDELAKQGGAA' A
#
# COMPACT_ATOMS: atom_id res chain seq x y z
N MET A 1 -9.77 6.70 -5.77
CA MET A 1 -10.31 5.38 -5.42
C MET A 1 -9.61 4.91 -4.14
N SER A 2 -10.28 4.15 -3.28
CA SER A 2 -9.65 3.57 -2.08
C SER A 2 -9.04 2.24 -2.48
N THR A 3 -7.79 1.98 -2.14
CA THR A 3 -7.16 0.69 -2.43
C THR A 3 -7.71 -0.35 -1.46
N THR A 4 -8.25 -1.45 -1.98
CA THR A 4 -8.80 -2.52 -1.15
C THR A 4 -7.71 -3.52 -0.76
N THR A 5 -7.89 -4.21 0.37
CA THR A 5 -6.92 -5.22 0.82
C THR A 5 -6.79 -6.39 -0.15
N ALA A 6 -7.86 -6.74 -0.87
CA ALA A 6 -7.84 -7.79 -1.87
C ALA A 6 -6.90 -7.44 -3.02
N GLU A 7 -7.04 -6.25 -3.61
CA GLU A 7 -6.17 -5.76 -4.68
C GLU A 7 -4.70 -5.74 -4.25
N LEU A 8 -4.40 -5.31 -3.02
CA LEU A 8 -3.02 -5.29 -2.50
C LEU A 8 -2.40 -6.69 -2.38
N ARG A 9 -3.20 -7.72 -2.10
CA ARG A 9 -2.69 -9.10 -1.99
C ARG A 9 -2.30 -9.67 -3.34
N GLU A 10 -2.90 -9.18 -4.43
CA GLU A 10 -2.59 -9.56 -5.80
C GLU A 10 -1.34 -8.87 -6.35
N LEU A 11 -0.81 -7.84 -5.68
CA LEU A 11 0.39 -7.12 -6.14
C LEU A 11 1.68 -7.85 -5.75
N GLY A 12 2.71 -7.71 -6.58
CA GLY A 12 4.06 -8.17 -6.24
C GLY A 12 4.66 -7.38 -5.06
N GLN A 13 5.73 -7.90 -4.46
CA GLN A 13 6.42 -7.25 -3.34
C GLN A 13 6.97 -5.88 -3.74
N ASP A 14 7.60 -5.79 -4.92
CA ASP A 14 8.17 -4.53 -5.42
C ASP A 14 7.07 -3.51 -5.74
N GLU A 15 5.93 -3.96 -6.25
CA GLU A 15 4.78 -3.10 -6.51
C GLU A 15 4.15 -2.59 -5.20
N LEU A 16 4.05 -3.42 -4.17
CA LEU A 16 3.62 -2.96 -2.83
C LEU A 16 4.54 -1.86 -2.28
N VAL A 17 5.85 -2.03 -2.44
CA VAL A 17 6.83 -1.02 -2.01
C VAL A 17 6.68 0.28 -2.81
N LEU A 18 6.45 0.18 -4.12
CA LEU A 18 6.19 1.34 -4.97
C LEU A 18 4.93 2.09 -4.53
N ARG A 19 3.79 1.38 -4.38
CA ARG A 19 2.53 1.97 -3.92
C ARG A 19 2.66 2.62 -2.55
N LEU A 20 3.43 2.01 -1.64
CA LEU A 20 3.70 2.59 -0.32
C LEU A 20 4.43 3.92 -0.43
N ARG A 21 5.41 4.02 -1.34
CA ARG A 21 6.17 5.26 -1.58
C ARG A 21 5.27 6.36 -2.11
N GLU A 22 4.47 6.06 -3.14
CA GLU A 22 3.52 7.00 -3.73
C GLU A 22 2.50 7.51 -2.70
N ALA A 23 1.94 6.61 -1.89
CA ALA A 23 0.99 6.98 -0.84
C ALA A 23 1.61 7.88 0.23
N LYS A 24 2.89 7.67 0.57
CA LYS A 24 3.61 8.54 1.52
C LYS A 24 3.90 9.92 0.94
N GLU A 25 4.25 10.00 -0.34
CA GLU A 25 4.46 11.27 -1.03
C GLU A 25 3.16 12.07 -1.12
N GLU A 26 2.05 11.40 -1.46
CA GLU A 26 0.74 12.03 -1.43
C GLU A 26 0.35 12.52 -0.03
N LEU A 27 0.61 11.72 1.01
CA LEU A 27 0.38 12.13 2.39
C LEU A 27 1.20 13.36 2.78
N PHE A 28 2.45 13.46 2.32
CA PHE A 28 3.28 14.63 2.55
C PHE A 28 2.67 15.88 1.89
N ASN A 29 2.29 15.78 0.63
CA ASN A 29 1.65 16.88 -0.11
C ASN A 29 0.34 17.33 0.55
N LEU A 30 -0.50 16.39 1.00
CA LEU A 30 -1.75 16.71 1.70
C LEU A 30 -1.49 17.38 3.05
N ARG A 31 -0.47 16.95 3.80
CA ARG A 31 -0.08 17.62 5.06
C ARG A 31 0.44 19.03 4.81
N PHE A 32 1.16 19.25 3.70
CA PHE A 32 1.60 20.57 3.30
C PHE A 32 0.42 21.47 2.95
N GLN A 33 -0.51 21.01 2.10
CA GLN A 33 -1.74 21.74 1.76
C GLN A 33 -2.61 22.06 2.98
N MET A 34 -2.69 21.13 3.94
CA MET A 34 -3.39 21.34 5.20
C MET A 34 -2.74 22.44 6.04
N ALA A 35 -1.41 22.49 6.08
CA ALA A 35 -0.68 23.52 6.81
C ALA A 35 -0.80 24.91 6.14
N THR A 36 -0.90 24.97 4.82
CA THR A 36 -1.10 26.23 4.07
C THR A 36 -2.57 26.67 3.99
N GLY A 37 -3.50 25.87 4.51
CA GLY A 37 -4.94 26.16 4.47
C GLY A 37 -5.56 26.06 3.07
N GLN A 38 -4.90 25.41 2.12
CA GLN A 38 -5.34 25.25 0.72
C GLN A 38 -5.92 23.86 0.45
N MET A 39 -6.38 23.15 1.48
CA MET A 39 -6.82 21.76 1.36
C MET A 39 -8.33 21.67 1.17
N ASP A 40 -8.75 21.27 -0.03
CA ASP A 40 -10.18 21.13 -0.36
C ASP A 40 -10.80 19.81 0.12
N ASN A 41 -10.01 18.73 0.20
CA ASN A 41 -10.53 17.38 0.48
C ASN A 41 -9.88 16.72 1.71
N ASN A 42 -10.35 17.08 2.91
CA ASN A 42 -9.88 16.50 4.16
C ASN A 42 -10.15 14.98 4.28
N ARG A 43 -11.13 14.43 3.54
CA ARG A 43 -11.40 12.97 3.55
C ARG A 43 -10.24 12.19 2.92
N ARG A 44 -9.54 12.78 1.95
CA ARG A 44 -8.42 12.13 1.27
C ARG A 44 -7.29 11.79 2.24
N LEU A 45 -7.00 12.66 3.21
CA LEU A 45 -5.99 12.41 4.23
C LEU A 45 -6.26 11.12 5.01
N ARG A 46 -7.52 10.87 5.39
CA ARG A 46 -7.92 9.63 6.08
C ARG A 46 -7.78 8.41 5.16
N THR A 47 -8.20 8.52 3.91
CA THR A 47 -8.07 7.44 2.93
C THR A 47 -6.60 7.03 2.74
N ILE A 48 -5.70 8.00 2.53
CA ILE A 48 -4.28 7.70 2.32
C ILE A 48 -3.64 7.07 3.57
N LYS A 49 -4.00 7.52 4.78
CA LYS A 49 -3.55 6.87 6.02
C LYS A 49 -4.00 5.41 6.10
N HIS A 50 -5.25 5.12 5.73
CA HIS A 50 -5.75 3.74 5.70
C HIS A 50 -5.05 2.90 4.62
N ASP A 51 -4.81 3.46 3.43
CA ASP A 51 -4.14 2.74 2.35
C ASP A 51 -2.71 2.37 2.75
N ILE A 52 -1.95 3.29 3.36
CA ILE A 52 -0.62 3.01 3.93
C ILE A 52 -0.70 1.89 4.98
N ALA A 53 -1.67 1.96 5.90
CA ALA A 53 -1.82 0.93 6.93
C ALA A 53 -2.12 -0.45 6.33
N ARG A 54 -3.00 -0.52 5.31
CA ARG A 54 -3.31 -1.78 4.61
C ARG A 54 -2.09 -2.37 3.91
N ILE A 55 -1.29 -1.55 3.23
CA ILE A 55 -0.07 -1.99 2.56
C ILE A 55 0.90 -2.59 3.58
N TYR A 56 1.13 -1.90 4.71
CA TYR A 56 1.97 -2.42 5.79
C TYR A 56 1.47 -3.74 6.35
N THR A 57 0.15 -3.88 6.55
CA THR A 57 -0.44 -5.13 7.02
C THR A 57 -0.16 -6.27 6.04
N VAL A 58 -0.39 -6.07 4.73
CA VAL A 58 -0.14 -7.12 3.73
C VAL A 58 1.33 -7.51 3.66
N MET A 59 2.25 -6.52 3.67
CA MET A 59 3.69 -6.79 3.71
C MET A 59 4.07 -7.61 4.96
N ARG A 60 3.51 -7.27 6.13
CA ARG A 60 3.77 -7.99 7.37
C ARG A 60 3.16 -9.39 7.39
N GLU A 61 1.96 -9.58 6.84
CA GLU A 61 1.35 -10.90 6.65
C GLU A 61 2.28 -11.80 5.81
N ARG A 62 2.91 -11.26 4.76
CA ARG A 62 3.87 -11.98 3.91
C ARG A 62 5.15 -12.34 4.66
N GLU A 63 5.71 -11.39 5.41
CA GLU A 63 6.89 -11.63 6.27
C GLU A 63 6.65 -12.74 7.30
N LEU A 64 5.42 -12.83 7.83
CA LEU A 64 5.02 -13.85 8.80
C LEU A 64 4.59 -15.18 8.16
N GLY A 65 4.59 -15.29 6.82
CA GLY A 65 4.11 -16.46 6.10
C GLY A 65 2.60 -16.71 6.19
N LEU A 66 1.82 -15.70 6.62
CA LEU A 66 0.36 -15.76 6.73
C LEU A 66 -0.33 -15.48 5.39
N SER A 67 0.38 -14.85 4.45
CA SER A 67 -0.06 -14.67 3.07
C SER A 67 1.12 -14.87 2.11
N VAL A 68 0.81 -15.32 0.89
CA VAL A 68 1.81 -15.54 -0.16
C VAL A 68 1.52 -14.56 -1.30
N GLY A 69 2.54 -13.81 -1.71
CA GLY A 69 2.44 -12.93 -2.88
C GLY A 69 2.55 -13.71 -4.19
N PRO A 70 2.08 -13.15 -5.31
CA PRO A 70 2.20 -13.78 -6.63
C PRO A 70 3.65 -14.13 -6.99
N ASP A 71 4.61 -13.29 -6.57
CA ASP A 71 6.05 -13.49 -6.84
C ASP A 71 6.63 -14.74 -6.15
N GLU A 72 6.08 -15.11 -4.99
CA GLU A 72 6.53 -16.28 -4.22
C GLU A 72 5.91 -17.58 -4.75
N LEU A 73 4.67 -17.53 -5.25
CA LEU A 73 4.03 -18.64 -5.96
C LEU A 73 4.81 -19.01 -7.24
N ALA A 74 5.30 -18.02 -7.98
CA ALA A 74 6.09 -18.26 -9.19
C ALA A 74 7.42 -18.98 -8.91
N LYS A 75 8.04 -18.76 -7.74
CA LYS A 75 9.30 -19.41 -7.34
C LYS A 75 9.11 -20.88 -6.94
N GLN A 76 7.93 -21.28 -6.46
CA GLN A 76 7.66 -22.65 -6.03
C GLN A 76 7.32 -23.61 -7.18
N GLY A 77 6.98 -23.09 -8.37
CA GLY A 77 6.68 -23.88 -9.57
C GLY A 77 7.88 -24.40 -10.36
N GLY A 78 9.11 -24.12 -9.93
CA GLY A 78 10.36 -24.52 -10.60
C GLY A 78 11.00 -25.82 -10.10
N ALA A 79 10.30 -26.61 -9.28
CA ALA A 79 10.78 -27.89 -8.78
C ALA A 79 9.86 -29.04 -9.23
N ALA A 80 9.91 -29.34 -10.53
CA ALA A 80 9.48 -30.61 -11.09
C ALA A 80 10.31 -30.91 -12.35
#